data_AF-C8CJL1-F1
#
_entry.id   AF-C8CJL1-F1
#
_cell.length_a   1.000
_cell.length_b   1.000
_cell.length_c   1.000
_cell.angle_alpha   90.00
_cell.angle_beta   90.00
_cell.angle_gamma   90.00
#
_symmetry.space_group_name_H-M   'P 1'
#
loop_
_entity.id
_entity.type
_entity.pdbx_description
1 polymer ?
#
loop_
_entity_poly.entity_id
_entity_poly.type
_entity_poly.pdbx_seq_one_letter_code
_entity_poly.pdbx_strand_id
1 'polypeptide(L)'
;GYHYGVWSCEGCKAFFKRSIQGHNDYMCPATNQCTIDKNRRKSCQACRLRKCYEVGMMKGGIRKDRRGDGPKPLGHCGLYFIAFLAKV
;
A
#
# COMPACT_ATOMS: atom_id res chain seq x y z
N GLY A 1 3.94 -0.80 -12.43
CA GLY A 1 4.68 0.42 -12.80
C GLY A 1 4.98 1.25 -11.57
N TYR A 2 5.60 2.42 -11.74
CA TYR A 2 5.79 3.39 -10.66
C TYR A 2 4.60 4.37 -10.64
N HIS A 3 3.85 4.37 -9.54
CA HIS A 3 2.60 5.13 -9.41
C HIS A 3 2.52 5.79 -8.04
N TYR A 4 2.17 7.09 -8.00
CA TYR A 4 1.97 7.84 -6.76
C TYR A 4 3.16 7.82 -5.77
N GLY A 5 4.40 7.71 -6.29
CA GLY A 5 5.61 7.73 -5.46
C GLY A 5 6.14 6.35 -5.03
N VAL A 6 5.55 5.25 -5.50
CA VAL A 6 6.01 3.89 -5.20
C VAL A 6 5.87 2.95 -6.40
N TRP A 7 6.60 1.82 -6.40
CA TRP A 7 6.34 0.73 -7.33
C TRP A 7 5.07 -0.01 -6.93
N SER A 8 4.06 -0.01 -7.81
CA SER A 8 2.79 -0.70 -7.56
C SER A 8 2.22 -1.38 -8.80
N CYS A 9 1.30 -2.33 -8.58
CA CYS A 9 0.50 -2.91 -9.65
C CYS A 9 -0.59 -1.92 -10.13
N GLU A 10 -1.12 -2.13 -11.35
CA GLU A 10 -2.21 -1.32 -11.91
C GLU A 10 -3.48 -1.35 -11.04
N GLY A 11 -3.74 -2.48 -10.38
CA GLY A 11 -4.88 -2.60 -9.47
C GLY A 11 -4.80 -1.66 -8.26
N CYS A 12 -3.61 -1.44 -7.70
CA CYS A 12 -3.42 -0.51 -6.59
C CYS A 12 -3.39 0.95 -7.05
N LYS A 13 -2.84 1.22 -8.23
CA LYS A 13 -2.92 2.54 -8.88
C LYS A 13 -4.38 2.99 -9.04
N ALA A 14 -5.21 2.17 -9.69
CA ALA A 14 -6.60 2.51 -9.96
C ALA A 14 -7.44 2.60 -8.67
N PHE A 15 -7.18 1.72 -7.70
CA PHE A 15 -7.81 1.79 -6.38
C PHE A 15 -7.46 3.09 -5.66
N PHE A 16 -6.18 3.40 -5.51
CA PHE A 16 -5.71 4.59 -4.81
C PHE A 16 -6.25 5.87 -5.46
N LYS A 17 -6.26 5.95 -6.80
CA LYS A 17 -6.88 7.07 -7.54
C LYS A 17 -8.33 7.32 -7.12
N ARG A 18 -9.15 6.27 -7.04
CA ARG A 18 -10.56 6.40 -6.64
C ARG A 18 -10.71 6.79 -5.17
N SER A 19 -9.87 6.24 -4.32
CA SER A 19 -9.89 6.49 -2.88
C SER A 19 -9.51 7.93 -2.50
N ILE A 20 -8.63 8.58 -3.27
CA ILE A 20 -8.21 9.98 -3.01
C ILE A 20 -9.04 11.04 -3.76
N GLN A 21 -9.87 10.61 -4.72
CA GLN A 21 -10.74 11.49 -5.51
C GLN A 21 -12.18 11.46 -5.01
N GLY A 22 -12.65 10.30 -4.54
CA GLY A 22 -13.98 10.15 -3.95
C GLY A 22 -13.95 10.28 -2.43
N HIS A 23 -15.07 10.70 -1.85
CA HIS A 23 -15.32 10.65 -0.41
C HIS A 23 -15.70 9.20 -0.01
N ASN A 24 -14.70 8.32 0.07
CA ASN A 24 -14.93 6.91 0.43
C ASN A 24 -14.50 6.67 1.88
N ASP A 25 -15.49 6.52 2.76
CA ASP A 25 -15.27 6.10 4.14
C ASP A 25 -15.17 4.57 4.19
N TYR A 26 -13.95 4.05 4.07
CA TYR A 26 -13.72 2.62 4.18
C TYR A 26 -13.66 2.20 5.64
N MET A 27 -14.59 1.33 6.05
CA MET A 27 -14.54 0.64 7.34
C MET A 27 -13.90 -0.75 7.16
N CYS A 28 -13.08 -1.16 8.12
CA CYS A 28 -12.58 -2.52 8.15
C CYS A 28 -13.64 -3.45 8.76
N PRO A 29 -13.96 -4.59 8.14
CA PRO A 29 -14.90 -5.57 8.72
C PRO A 29 -14.30 -6.37 9.89
N ALA A 30 -13.03 -6.12 10.23
CA ALA A 30 -12.28 -6.83 11.26
C ALA A 30 -11.48 -5.84 12.11
N THR A 31 -10.26 -6.19 12.51
CA THR A 31 -9.45 -5.45 13.50
C THR A 31 -8.49 -4.41 12.91
N ASN A 32 -8.76 -3.89 11.71
CA ASN A 32 -7.86 -2.99 10.96
C ASN A 32 -6.44 -3.55 10.67
N GLN A 33 -6.22 -4.85 10.87
CA GLN A 33 -4.93 -5.53 10.70
C GLN A 33 -4.94 -6.58 9.57
N CYS A 34 -5.83 -6.41 8.58
CA CYS A 34 -5.93 -7.36 7.48
C CYS A 34 -4.64 -7.41 6.65
N THR A 35 -4.13 -8.61 6.41
CA THR A 35 -3.05 -8.84 5.46
C THR A 35 -3.56 -8.62 4.03
N ILE A 36 -2.84 -7.80 3.24
CA ILE A 36 -3.21 -7.47 1.86
C ILE A 36 -2.37 -8.28 0.89
N ASP A 37 -2.96 -9.32 0.31
CA ASP A 37 -2.36 -10.13 -0.76
C ASP A 37 -3.21 -10.05 -2.05
N LYS A 38 -2.77 -10.72 -3.13
CA LYS A 38 -3.47 -10.69 -4.42
C LYS A 38 -4.93 -11.20 -4.34
N ASN A 39 -5.23 -12.08 -3.39
CA ASN A 39 -6.53 -12.75 -3.23
C ASN A 39 -7.44 -11.96 -2.26
N ARG A 40 -6.89 -11.47 -1.15
CA ARG A 40 -7.60 -10.79 -0.05
C ARG A 40 -7.69 -9.27 -0.18
N ARG A 41 -7.00 -8.64 -1.14
CA ARG A 41 -7.08 -7.18 -1.39
C ARG A 41 -8.47 -6.65 -1.76
N LYS A 42 -9.44 -7.52 -2.07
CA LYS A 42 -10.85 -7.14 -2.28
C LYS A 42 -11.67 -7.17 -0.98
N SER A 43 -11.22 -7.94 0.02
CA SER A 43 -11.97 -8.20 1.26
C SER A 43 -11.96 -7.02 2.22
N CYS A 44 -10.92 -6.19 2.20
CA CYS A 44 -10.84 -5.00 3.07
C CYS A 44 -10.24 -3.81 2.34
N GLN A 45 -11.09 -2.85 1.99
CA GLN A 45 -10.69 -1.61 1.33
C GLN A 45 -9.96 -0.68 2.29
N ALA A 46 -10.37 -0.64 3.57
CA ALA A 46 -9.76 0.19 4.60
C ALA A 46 -8.28 -0.15 4.82
N CYS A 47 -7.97 -1.42 5.11
CA CYS A 47 -6.60 -1.88 5.30
C CYS A 47 -5.76 -1.76 4.03
N ARG A 48 -6.39 -1.94 2.86
CA ARG A 48 -5.71 -1.74 1.58
C ARG A 48 -5.28 -0.29 1.39
N LEU A 49 -6.17 0.67 1.64
CA LEU A 49 -5.84 2.08 1.53
C LEU A 49 -4.80 2.50 2.57
N ARG A 50 -4.93 2.06 3.81
CA ARG A 50 -3.92 2.25 4.86
C ARG A 50 -2.55 1.77 4.40
N LYS A 51 -2.47 0.54 3.86
CA LYS A 51 -1.22 -0.03 3.35
C LYS A 51 -0.62 0.79 2.20
N CYS A 52 -1.46 1.34 1.31
CA CYS A 52 -1.01 2.25 0.25
C CYS A 52 -0.30 3.48 0.85
N TYR A 53 -0.87 4.11 1.87
CA TYR A 53 -0.22 5.24 2.55
C TYR A 53 1.06 4.82 3.28
N GLU A 54 1.06 3.67 3.97
CA GLU A 54 2.24 3.16 4.70
C GLU A 54 3.45 2.90 3.79
N VAL A 55 3.22 2.40 2.58
CA VAL A 55 4.32 2.20 1.62
C VAL A 55 4.76 3.51 0.96
N GLY A 56 4.04 4.61 1.18
CA GLY A 56 4.36 5.93 0.67
C GLY A 56 3.59 6.37 -0.57
N MET A 57 2.44 5.75 -0.90
CA MET A 57 1.58 6.29 -1.96
C MET A 57 0.98 7.63 -1.53
N MET A 58 1.13 8.65 -2.37
CA MET A 58 0.65 10.01 -2.08
C MET A 58 0.12 10.71 -3.33
N LYS A 59 -0.93 11.53 -3.17
CA LYS A 59 -1.55 12.32 -4.25
C LYS A 59 -0.59 13.35 -4.84
N GLY A 60 0.35 13.85 -4.04
CA GLY A 60 1.14 15.04 -4.34
C GLY A 60 2.54 14.84 -4.89
N GLY A 61 3.06 13.61 -5.00
CA GLY A 61 4.40 13.31 -5.56
C GLY A 61 5.62 13.95 -4.85
N ILE A 62 5.40 14.94 -3.99
CA ILE A 62 6.41 15.71 -3.29
C ILE A 62 6.61 15.03 -1.93
N ARG A 63 7.73 14.33 -1.80
CA ARG A 63 8.29 13.99 -0.49
C ARG A 63 8.62 15.32 0.20
N LYS A 64 7.75 15.78 1.09
CA LYS A 64 8.19 16.76 2.11
C LYS A 64 9.07 15.97 3.05
N ASP A 65 10.37 16.20 2.99
CA ASP A 65 11.34 15.73 3.97
C ASP A 65 10.88 16.18 5.37
N ARG A 66 10.15 15.30 6.07
CA ARG A 66 9.81 15.48 7.48
C ARG A 66 10.48 14.37 8.25
N ARG A 67 11.43 14.81 9.06
CA ARG A 67 12.32 14.04 9.92
C ARG A 67 11.50 13.15 10.85
N GLY A 68 11.95 11.92 11.03
CA GLY A 68 11.56 11.01 12.12
C GLY A 68 10.43 10.04 11.77
N ASP A 69 10.79 8.87 11.25
CA ASP A 69 10.39 7.55 11.77
C ASP A 69 10.92 6.44 10.83
N GLY A 70 12.08 5.87 11.18
CA GLY A 70 12.52 4.53 10.80
C GLY A 70 13.19 4.33 9.42
N PRO A 71 14.34 3.62 9.35
CA PRO A 71 14.93 3.24 8.07
C PRO A 71 14.33 1.93 7.54
N LYS A 72 14.29 1.84 6.20
CA LYS A 72 14.44 0.65 5.32
C LYS A 72 13.22 0.23 4.48
N PRO A 73 13.46 -0.39 3.32
CA PRO A 73 14.47 -0.07 2.31
C PRO A 73 13.89 -0.08 0.89
N LEU A 74 14.70 0.38 -0.05
CA LEU A 74 14.52 0.16 -1.48
C LEU A 74 14.26 -1.33 -1.78
N GLY A 75 13.30 -1.65 -2.67
CA GLY A 75 13.21 -2.98 -3.31
C GLY A 75 11.97 -3.86 -3.06
N HIS A 76 10.86 -3.31 -2.57
CA HIS A 76 9.70 -4.09 -2.09
C HIS A 76 8.81 -4.81 -3.13
N CYS A 77 9.18 -4.90 -4.41
CA CYS A 77 8.48 -5.79 -5.35
C CYS A 77 9.09 -7.22 -5.39
N GLY A 78 10.39 -7.37 -5.09
CA GLY A 78 11.10 -8.66 -5.18
C GLY A 78 11.26 -9.41 -3.86
N LEU A 79 11.44 -8.71 -2.74
CA LEU A 79 11.74 -9.35 -1.45
C LEU A 79 10.54 -10.07 -0.78
N TYR A 80 9.30 -9.72 -1.13
CA TYR A 80 8.13 -10.54 -0.75
C TYR A 80 8.11 -11.91 -1.42
N PHE A 81 8.84 -12.08 -2.53
CA PHE A 81 8.99 -13.38 -3.18
C PHE A 81 10.04 -14.23 -2.45
N ILE A 82 11.11 -13.61 -1.93
CA ILE A 82 12.24 -14.32 -1.32
C ILE A 82 11.98 -14.63 0.16
N ALA A 83 11.30 -13.75 0.91
CA ALA A 83 10.92 -14.02 2.30
C ALA A 83 9.83 -15.10 2.43
N PHE A 84 9.09 -15.41 1.36
CA PHE A 84 8.13 -16.52 1.33
C PHE A 84 8.81 -17.87 1.05
N LEU A 85 9.99 -17.87 0.42
CA LEU A 85 10.80 -19.08 0.21
C LEU A 85 11.65 -19.43 1.44
N ALA A 86 12.03 -18.46 2.28
CA ALA A 86 12.74 -18.72 3.54
C ALA A 86 11.80 -19.05 4.74
N LYS A 87 10.51 -19.28 4.47
CA LYS A 87 9.50 -19.82 5.39
C LYS A 87 8.77 -21.02 4.76
N VAL A 88 9.46 -21.72 3.85
CA VAL A 88 9.16 -23.11 3.46
C VAL A 88 10.14 -24.00 4.21
#